data_AF-A0A3S4GSE3-F1
#
_entry.id   AF-A0A3S4GSE3-F1
#
_cell.length_a   1.000
_cell.length_b   1.000
_cell.length_c   1.000
_cell.angle_alpha   90.00
_cell.angle_beta   90.00
_cell.angle_gamma   90.00
#
_symmetry.space_group_name_H-M   'P 1'
#
loop_
_entity.id
_entity.type
_entity.pdbx_description
1 polymer ?
#
loop_
_entity_poly.entity_id
_entity_poly.type
_entity_poly.pdbx_seq_one_letter_code
_entity_poly.pdbx_strand_id
1 'polypeptide(L)'
;MCAGAMVHSRIGRVVFGARDAKTGAAGSLIDVLHHPGMNHRVDIIEGVLRDECATLLSDFFRMRRQEIKALKKAARAEGTGPAA
;
A
#
# COMPACT_ATOMS: atom_id res chain seq x y z
N MET A 1 -0.64 -2.82 -10.85
CA MET A 1 -1.04 -1.61 -11.62
C MET A 1 0.12 -0.62 -11.75
N CYS A 2 0.52 0.09 -10.69
CA CYS A 2 1.48 1.22 -10.79
C CYS A 2 2.85 0.84 -11.38
N ALA A 3 3.43 -0.31 -10.99
CA ALA A 3 4.72 -0.74 -11.54
C ALA A 3 4.71 -0.91 -13.07
N GLY A 4 3.64 -1.46 -13.65
CA GLY A 4 3.49 -1.57 -15.11
C GLY A 4 3.35 -0.19 -15.78
N ALA A 5 2.64 0.74 -15.16
CA ALA A 5 2.55 2.11 -15.66
C ALA A 5 3.91 2.82 -15.66
N MET A 6 4.77 2.56 -14.67
CA MET A 6 6.15 3.08 -14.63
C MET A 6 6.99 2.53 -15.79
N VAL A 7 6.87 1.24 -16.10
CA VAL A 7 7.53 0.62 -17.27
C VAL A 7 7.06 1.27 -18.57
N HIS A 8 5.75 1.42 -18.76
CA HIS A 8 5.18 2.00 -19.99
C HIS A 8 5.47 3.50 -20.16
N SER A 9 5.58 4.25 -19.06
CA SER A 9 5.97 5.66 -19.08
C SER A 9 7.48 5.89 -19.23
N ARG A 10 8.29 4.81 -19.16
CA ARG A 10 9.75 4.84 -19.31
C ARG A 10 10.47 5.78 -18.35
N ILE A 11 9.94 5.95 -17.13
CA ILE A 11 10.66 6.70 -16.10
C ILE A 11 11.99 6.02 -15.78
N GLY A 12 13.04 6.79 -15.51
CA GLY A 12 14.36 6.24 -15.24
C GLY A 12 14.48 5.58 -13.85
N ARG A 13 13.73 6.10 -12.87
CA ARG A 13 13.87 5.71 -11.47
C ARG A 13 12.57 5.87 -10.69
N VAL A 14 12.33 4.94 -9.78
CA VAL A 14 11.34 5.07 -8.71
C VAL A 14 12.06 5.14 -7.36
N VAL A 15 11.64 6.09 -6.53
CA VAL A 15 12.08 6.21 -5.14
C VAL A 15 10.86 6.04 -4.24
N PHE A 16 10.89 5.10 -3.31
CA PHE A 16 9.79 4.89 -2.36
C PHE A 16 10.29 4.65 -0.94
N GLY A 17 9.42 4.93 0.04
CA GLY A 17 9.73 4.77 1.46
C GLY A 17 9.48 3.36 1.97
N ALA A 18 8.31 3.12 2.57
CA ALA A 18 7.94 1.82 3.12
C ALA A 18 7.62 0.78 2.04
N ARG A 19 8.07 -0.46 2.25
CA ARG A 19 7.65 -1.60 1.43
C ARG A 19 6.22 -2.02 1.77
N ASP A 20 5.45 -2.36 0.74
CA ASP A 20 4.22 -3.13 0.90
C ASP A 20 4.56 -4.63 0.87
N ALA A 21 4.64 -5.26 2.03
CA ALA A 21 4.97 -6.68 2.14
C ALA A 21 3.88 -7.62 1.60
N LYS A 22 2.62 -7.15 1.50
CA LYS A 22 1.48 -7.98 1.10
C LYS A 22 1.30 -8.00 -0.41
N THR A 23 1.42 -6.84 -1.06
CA THR A 23 1.07 -6.70 -2.48
C THR A 23 2.07 -5.89 -3.33
N GLY A 24 3.23 -5.53 -2.77
CA GLY A 24 4.22 -4.72 -3.49
C GLY A 24 4.78 -5.40 -4.74
N ALA A 25 4.81 -4.66 -5.87
CA ALA A 25 5.26 -5.15 -7.18
C ALA A 25 6.68 -4.70 -7.57
N ALA A 26 7.42 -4.12 -6.63
CA ALA A 26 8.80 -3.69 -6.74
C ALA A 26 9.71 -4.57 -5.86
N GLY A 27 9.46 -5.89 -5.83
CA GLY A 27 10.28 -6.87 -5.10
C GLY A 27 9.73 -7.36 -3.76
N SER A 28 8.49 -7.06 -3.38
CA SER A 28 7.85 -7.66 -2.19
C SER A 28 7.12 -8.96 -2.52
N LEU A 29 6.04 -8.87 -3.30
CA LEU A 29 5.28 -10.02 -3.80
C LEU A 29 5.83 -10.49 -5.15
N ILE A 30 6.09 -9.54 -6.04
CA ILE A 30 6.68 -9.75 -7.36
C ILE A 30 7.61 -8.57 -7.68
N ASP A 31 8.57 -8.77 -8.58
CA ASP A 31 9.38 -7.68 -9.14
C ASP A 31 9.03 -7.50 -10.62
N VAL A 32 8.09 -6.60 -10.89
CA VAL A 32 7.68 -6.25 -12.26
C VAL A 32 8.71 -5.34 -12.92
N LEU A 33 9.34 -4.45 -12.16
CA LEU A 33 10.23 -3.41 -12.67
C LEU A 33 11.56 -3.98 -13.19
N HIS A 34 11.97 -5.15 -12.68
CA HIS A 34 13.14 -5.88 -13.14
C HIS A 34 12.82 -7.20 -13.85
N HIS A 35 11.56 -7.46 -14.18
CA HIS A 35 11.19 -8.70 -14.87
C HIS A 35 11.91 -8.79 -16.24
N PRO A 36 12.58 -9.91 -16.58
CA PRO A 36 13.47 -10.01 -17.75
C PRO A 36 12.74 -9.83 -19.09
N GLY A 37 11.43 -10.06 -19.13
CA GLY A 37 10.59 -9.83 -20.31
C GLY A 37 10.13 -8.38 -20.51
N MET A 38 10.48 -7.45 -19.63
CA MET A 38 10.10 -6.03 -19.79
C MET A 38 11.04 -5.30 -20.74
N ASN A 39 10.48 -4.42 -21.56
CA ASN A 39 11.21 -3.65 -22.57
C ASN A 39 11.86 -2.35 -22.05
N HIS A 40 11.71 -2.06 -20.77
CA HIS A 40 12.29 -0.92 -20.07
C HIS A 40 12.58 -1.31 -18.61
N ARG A 41 13.76 -0.93 -18.10
CA ARG A 41 14.18 -1.22 -16.74
C ARG A 41 14.15 0.06 -15.92
N VAL A 42 13.53 0.01 -14.74
CA VAL A 42 13.41 1.16 -13.84
C VAL A 42 14.33 0.95 -12.65
N ASP A 43 15.22 1.91 -12.37
CA ASP A 43 16.04 1.88 -11.15
C ASP A 43 15.16 2.00 -9.91
N ILE A 44 15.48 1.23 -8.87
CA ILE A 44 14.75 1.27 -7.60
C ILE A 44 15.66 1.83 -6.50
N ILE A 45 15.20 2.88 -5.82
CA ILE A 45 15.71 3.29 -4.51
C ILE A 45 14.59 3.10 -3.50
N GLU A 46 14.86 2.35 -2.45
CA GLU A 46 13.88 2.04 -1.41
C GLU A 46 14.32 2.50 -0.03
N GLY A 47 13.35 2.65 0.87
CA GLY A 47 13.62 2.93 2.28
C GLY A 47 13.82 4.41 2.62
N VAL A 48 13.59 5.33 1.68
CA VAL A 48 13.67 6.78 1.96
C VAL A 48 12.53 7.19 2.88
N LEU A 49 12.86 7.62 4.10
CA LEU A 49 11.88 7.91 5.16
C LEU A 49 10.95 6.70 5.43
N ARG A 50 11.54 5.49 5.42
CA ARG A 50 10.78 4.23 5.57
C ARG A 50 9.89 4.25 6.80
N ASP A 51 10.44 4.64 7.94
CA ASP A 51 9.80 4.49 9.24
C ASP A 51 8.68 5.54 9.39
N GLU A 52 8.86 6.76 8.86
CA GLU A 52 7.81 7.78 8.80
C GLU A 52 6.65 7.34 7.88
N CYS A 53 6.96 6.85 6.68
CA CYS A 53 5.94 6.33 5.76
C CYS A 53 5.16 5.15 6.33
N ALA A 54 5.85 4.22 7.00
CA ALA A 54 5.23 3.05 7.63
C ALA A 54 4.37 3.45 8.83
N THR A 55 4.83 4.41 9.63
CA THR A 55 4.09 4.95 10.78
C THR A 55 2.79 5.60 10.31
N LEU A 56 2.84 6.44 9.27
CA LEU A 56 1.65 7.10 8.72
C LEU A 56 0.56 6.10 8.31
N LEU A 57 0.94 5.02 7.60
CA LEU A 57 0.02 3.96 7.20
C LEU A 57 -0.54 3.20 8.41
N SER A 58 0.34 2.84 9.35
CA SER A 58 -0.02 2.10 10.57
C SER A 58 -1.04 2.88 11.42
N ASP A 59 -0.82 4.18 11.55
CA ASP A 59 -1.65 5.11 12.30
C ASP A 59 -3.01 5.30 11.63
N PHE A 60 -3.03 5.48 10.31
CA PHE A 60 -4.26 5.56 9.53
C PHE A 60 -5.13 4.31 9.73
N PHE A 61 -4.58 3.11 9.55
CA PHE A 61 -5.38 1.90 9.70
C PHE A 61 -5.81 1.64 11.15
N ARG A 62 -5.00 2.05 12.14
CA ARG A 62 -5.39 2.01 13.56
C ARG A 62 -6.59 2.91 13.82
N MET A 63 -6.54 4.16 13.36
CA MET A 63 -7.64 5.12 13.45
C MET A 63 -8.91 4.58 12.78
N ARG A 64 -8.82 4.14 11.51
CA ARG A 64 -9.96 3.59 10.75
C ARG A 64 -10.63 2.40 11.45
N ARG A 65 -9.85 1.51 12.08
CA ARG A 65 -10.41 0.38 12.85
C ARG A 65 -11.19 0.86 14.07
N GLN A 66 -10.73 1.89 14.77
CA GLN A 66 -11.45 2.45 15.93
C GLN A 66 -12.76 3.12 15.51
N GLU A 67 -12.75 3.89 14.42
CA GLU A 67 -13.96 4.51 13.86
C GLU A 67 -15.02 3.46 13.50
N ILE A 68 -14.64 2.40 12.79
CA ILE A 68 -15.55 1.30 12.44
C ILE A 68 -16.10 0.62 13.70
N LYS A 69 -15.27 0.44 14.74
CA LYS A 69 -15.71 -0.15 16.01
C LYS A 69 -16.72 0.76 16.72
N ALA A 70 -16.50 2.07 16.73
CA ALA A 70 -17.42 3.04 17.32
C ALA A 70 -18.76 3.07 16.57
N LEU A 71 -18.73 3.12 15.23
CA LEU A 71 -19.93 3.07 14.39
C LEU A 71 -20.75 1.78 14.63
N LYS A 72 -20.08 0.62 14.70
CA LYS A 72 -20.76 -0.65 15.02
C LYS A 72 -21.37 -0.65 16.43
N LYS A 73 -20.73 0.00 17.41
CA LYS A 73 -21.27 0.12 18.77
C LYS A 73 -22.50 1.02 18.79
N ALA A 74 -22.46 2.15 18.08
CA ALA A 74 -23.60 3.07 17.94
C ALA A 74 -24.81 2.38 17.27
N ALA A 75 -24.59 1.71 16.13
CA ALA A 75 -25.65 0.98 15.42
C ALA A 75 -26.29 -0.14 16.27
N ARG A 76 -25.50 -0.81 17.12
CA ARG A 76 -26.04 -1.81 18.08
C ARG A 76 -26.87 -1.17 19.19
N ALA A 77 -26.47 0.01 19.68
CA ALA A 77 -27.22 0.74 20.71
C ALA A 77 -28.55 1.31 20.17
N GLU A 78 -28.59 1.65 18.88
CA GLU A 78 -29.78 2.17 18.18
C GLU A 78 -30.72 1.06 17.66
N GLY A 79 -30.36 -0.23 17.81
CA GLY A 79 -31.19 -1.36 17.37
C GLY A 79 -31.28 -1.54 15.85
N THR A 80 -30.46 -0.83 15.07
CA THR A 80 -30.43 -0.85 13.59
C THR A 80 -29.31 -1.74 13.02
N GLY A 81 -28.63 -2.51 13.88
CA GLY A 81 -27.54 -3.40 13.47
C GLY A 81 -28.03 -4.58 12.61
N PRO A 82 -27.23 -5.06 11.64
CA PRO A 82 -27.59 -6.22 10.84
C PRO A 82 -27.80 -7.45 11.74
N ALA A 83 -28.89 -8.19 11.48
CA ALA A 83 -29.10 -9.51 12.08
C ALA A 83 -27.87 -10.39 11.78
N ALA A 84 -27.39 -11.08 12.82
CA ALA A 84 -26.17 -11.89 12.80
C ALA A 84 -26.14 -12.90 11.65
#